data_AF-A0A448ZQ36-F1
#
_entry.id   AF-A0A448ZQ36-F1
#
_cell.length_a   1.000
_cell.length_b   1.000
_cell.length_c   1.000
_cell.angle_alpha   90.00
_cell.angle_beta   90.00
_cell.angle_gamma   90.00
#
_symmetry.space_group_name_H-M   'P 1'
#
loop_
_entity.id
_entity.type
_entity.pdbx_description
1 polymer ?
#
loop_
_entity_poly.entity_id
_entity_poly.type
_entity_poly.pdbx_seq_one_letter_code
_entity_poly.pdbx_strand_id
1 'polypeptide(L)'
;MDPQMKPEHMIVHRLDMDTSGIVMYAKTKKALLSLQALFRERDGVMKYYEAVVCGHLNPDVERGSIDLPLQRDHRFPPFMRVATPKSEHEAQQVVKDLKNAGWKKIVKKKPKPSKTLFEVIEREYVYCDGYAEVDENLCGAKEKQREVKRYPVTRLKLTPITGRTHQLRVHCASIGHPILGDPAYGIYGEASANGGFEEDLMDELIRDRASINLQLSLNEYAKVKGQVMCLHARELHVKHPETRESLVFKHPPTF
;
A
#
# COMPACT_ATOMS: atom_id res chain seq x y z
N MET A 1 20.17 8.94 27.52
CA MET A 1 20.19 9.00 26.04
C MET A 1 21.65 9.10 25.66
N ASP A 2 22.13 8.35 24.66
CA ASP A 2 23.52 8.50 24.22
C ASP A 2 23.71 9.89 23.58
N PRO A 3 24.49 10.81 24.19
CA PRO A 3 24.59 12.19 23.74
C PRO A 3 25.20 12.33 22.34
N GLN A 4 25.88 11.30 21.84
CA GLN A 4 26.54 11.30 20.54
C GLN A 4 25.66 10.77 19.40
N MET A 5 24.47 10.26 19.73
CA MET A 5 23.59 9.60 18.77
C MET A 5 22.68 10.62 18.07
N LYS A 6 22.96 10.89 16.80
CA LYS A 6 22.10 11.73 15.96
C LYS A 6 20.76 11.03 15.63
N PRO A 7 19.65 11.77 15.44
CA PRO A 7 18.33 11.19 15.17
C PRO A 7 18.29 10.20 13.99
N GLU A 8 19.01 10.48 12.90
CA GLU A 8 19.10 9.59 11.74
C GLU A 8 19.75 8.24 12.05
N HIS A 9 20.57 8.18 13.10
CA HIS A 9 21.18 6.94 13.58
C HIS A 9 20.26 6.14 14.50
N MET A 10 19.09 6.66 14.87
CA MET A 10 18.14 6.00 15.76
C MET A 10 17.12 5.12 15.02
N ILE A 11 17.12 5.14 13.69
CA ILE A 11 16.10 4.50 12.85
C ILE A 11 16.26 2.96 12.86
N VAL A 12 15.26 2.27 13.41
CA VAL A 12 15.18 0.80 13.43
C VAL A 12 14.48 0.27 12.18
N HIS A 13 13.36 0.89 11.83
CA HIS A 13 12.58 0.60 10.62
C HIS A 13 11.92 1.89 10.13
N ARG A 14 11.31 1.83 8.95
CA ARG A 14 10.65 2.97 8.30
C ARG A 14 9.24 2.61 7.86
N LEU A 15 8.42 3.64 7.74
CA LEU A 15 7.17 3.63 6.99
C LEU A 15 7.38 4.35 5.66
N ASP A 16 6.47 4.14 4.72
CA ASP A 16 6.41 4.98 3.51
C ASP A 16 5.90 6.38 3.89
N MET A 17 6.20 7.38 3.08
CA MET A 17 5.94 8.80 3.41
C MET A 17 4.49 9.07 3.84
N ASP A 18 3.53 8.52 3.09
CA ASP A 18 2.09 8.75 3.34
C ASP A 18 1.46 7.64 4.20
N THR A 19 2.26 6.73 4.76
CA THR A 19 1.77 5.71 5.71
C THR A 19 1.83 6.26 7.12
N SER A 20 0.68 6.34 7.78
CA SER A 20 0.59 6.77 9.18
C SER A 20 0.86 5.61 10.16
N GLY A 21 1.10 5.92 11.43
CA GLY A 21 1.15 4.93 12.52
C GLY A 21 2.51 4.75 13.17
N ILE A 22 2.72 3.57 13.76
CA ILE A 22 3.81 3.30 14.70
C ILE A 22 5.18 3.24 14.01
N VAL A 23 6.14 4.01 14.53
CA VAL A 23 7.57 3.94 14.20
C VAL A 23 8.39 3.77 15.47
N MET A 24 9.37 2.88 15.44
CA MET A 24 10.27 2.63 16.55
C MET A 24 11.66 3.25 16.31
N TYR A 25 12.15 3.96 17.33
CA TYR A 25 13.49 4.53 17.38
C TYR A 25 14.28 3.96 18.57
N ALA A 26 15.54 3.64 18.35
CA ALA A 26 16.44 3.20 19.41
C ALA A 26 17.15 4.40 20.06
N LYS A 27 17.18 4.45 21.39
CA LYS A 27 17.83 5.54 22.16
C LYS A 27 19.32 5.28 22.47
N THR A 28 19.82 4.10 22.15
CA THR A 28 21.22 3.69 22.34
C THR A 28 21.68 2.85 21.15
N LYS A 29 22.99 2.88 20.87
CA LYS A 29 23.60 2.06 19.80
C LYS A 29 23.40 0.55 20.02
N LYS A 30 23.47 0.10 21.28
CA LYS A 30 23.23 -1.31 21.66
C LYS A 30 21.80 -1.74 21.31
N ALA A 31 20.80 -0.93 21.70
CA ALA A 31 19.41 -1.18 21.37
C ALA A 31 19.16 -1.16 19.86
N LEU A 32 19.78 -0.22 19.14
CA LEU A 32 19.66 -0.11 17.68
C LEU A 32 20.10 -1.40 16.99
N LEU A 33 21.30 -1.89 17.28
CA LEU A 33 21.85 -3.09 16.64
C LEU A 33 20.99 -4.33 16.95
N SER A 34 20.55 -4.47 18.21
CA SER A 34 19.66 -5.56 18.64
C SER A 34 18.31 -5.51 17.91
N LEU A 35 17.65 -4.35 17.89
CA LEU A 35 16.36 -4.18 17.19
C LEU A 35 16.50 -4.39 15.67
N GLN A 36 17.54 -3.85 15.04
CA GLN A 36 17.77 -4.06 13.60
C GLN A 36 17.99 -5.54 13.26
N ALA A 37 18.63 -6.32 14.14
CA ALA A 37 18.75 -7.77 13.98
C ALA A 37 17.37 -8.44 14.06
N LEU A 38 16.57 -8.15 15.09
CA LEU A 38 15.21 -8.69 15.24
C LEU A 38 14.33 -8.41 14.01
N PHE A 39 14.35 -7.18 13.48
CA PHE A 39 13.59 -6.82 12.27
C PHE A 39 14.11 -7.53 11.00
N ARG A 40 15.43 -7.72 10.88
CA ARG A 40 16.06 -8.38 9.73
C ARG A 40 15.74 -9.87 9.70
N GLU A 41 15.87 -10.52 10.85
CA GLU A 41 15.66 -11.95 11.05
C GLU A 41 14.18 -12.30 11.23
N ARG A 42 13.36 -11.29 11.57
CA ARG A 42 11.93 -11.43 11.87
C ARG A 42 11.66 -12.31 13.10
N ASP A 43 12.61 -12.38 14.02
CA ASP A 43 12.44 -13.07 15.30
C ASP A 43 11.64 -12.18 16.25
N GLY A 44 10.45 -12.64 16.61
CA GLY A 44 9.60 -11.97 17.61
C GLY A 44 9.14 -10.57 17.20
N VAL A 45 9.15 -10.26 15.90
CA VAL A 45 8.63 -9.00 15.34
C VAL A 45 7.36 -9.29 14.55
N MET A 46 6.22 -8.80 15.04
CA MET A 46 4.96 -8.84 14.31
C MET A 46 4.49 -7.43 14.03
N LYS A 47 3.96 -7.20 12.84
CA LYS A 47 3.42 -5.90 12.43
C LYS A 47 2.02 -6.14 11.89
N TYR A 48 1.07 -5.34 12.35
CA TYR A 48 -0.27 -5.31 11.82
C TYR A 48 -0.57 -3.92 11.31
N TYR A 49 -1.12 -3.87 10.11
CA TYR A 49 -1.57 -2.67 9.46
C TYR A 49 -3.06 -2.74 9.28
N GLU A 50 -3.69 -1.59 9.23
CA GLU A 50 -5.07 -1.44 8.79
C GLU A 50 -5.08 -0.63 7.51
N ALA A 51 -5.90 -1.05 6.55
CA ALA A 51 -6.05 -0.34 5.28
C ALA A 51 -7.52 -0.31 4.84
N VAL A 52 -7.91 0.75 4.16
CA VAL A 52 -9.16 0.79 3.38
C VAL A 52 -8.80 0.65 1.92
N VAL A 53 -9.36 -0.35 1.24
CA VAL A 53 -9.12 -0.62 -0.18
C VAL A 53 -10.37 -0.35 -1.01
N CYS A 54 -10.17 0.02 -2.28
CA CYS A 54 -11.25 0.29 -3.21
C CYS A 54 -12.08 -0.98 -3.50
N GLY A 55 -13.40 -0.85 -3.50
CA GLY A 55 -14.32 -1.95 -3.81
C GLY A 55 -14.56 -2.90 -2.65
N HIS A 56 -15.60 -3.73 -2.80
CA HIS A 56 -15.86 -4.87 -1.92
C HIS A 56 -15.07 -6.06 -2.43
N LEU A 57 -14.22 -6.64 -1.58
CA LEU A 57 -13.66 -7.97 -1.85
C LEU A 57 -14.81 -9.00 -1.88
N ASN A 58 -14.63 -10.06 -2.66
CA ASN A 58 -15.55 -11.19 -2.75
C ASN A 58 -16.10 -11.58 -1.36
N PRO A 59 -17.43 -11.68 -1.18
CA PRO A 59 -18.06 -12.07 0.08
C PRO A 59 -17.56 -13.39 0.66
N ASP A 60 -17.10 -14.32 -0.18
CA ASP A 60 -16.58 -15.63 0.26
C ASP A 60 -15.13 -15.56 0.78
N VAL A 61 -14.46 -14.41 0.65
CA VAL A 61 -13.08 -14.19 1.04
C VAL A 61 -12.99 -13.38 2.33
N GLU A 62 -12.84 -14.06 3.46
CA GLU A 62 -12.66 -13.41 4.77
C GLU A 62 -11.18 -13.24 5.17
N ARG A 63 -10.29 -14.03 4.57
CA ARG A 63 -8.85 -13.98 4.81
C ARG A 63 -8.10 -14.56 3.63
N GLY A 64 -6.84 -14.20 3.47
CA GLY A 64 -6.01 -14.75 2.41
C GLY A 64 -4.53 -14.41 2.55
N SER A 65 -3.76 -14.84 1.55
CA SER A 65 -2.35 -14.53 1.44
C SER A 65 -2.00 -14.08 0.02
N ILE A 66 -1.25 -12.99 -0.08
CA ILE A 66 -0.69 -12.47 -1.32
C ILE A 66 0.81 -12.77 -1.28
N ASP A 67 1.23 -13.80 -2.02
CA ASP A 67 2.61 -14.31 -2.08
C ASP A 67 3.19 -14.04 -3.48
N LEU A 68 3.40 -12.75 -3.78
CA LEU A 68 3.86 -12.27 -5.07
C LEU A 68 5.24 -11.63 -4.91
N PRO A 69 6.30 -12.11 -5.57
CA PRO A 69 7.61 -11.51 -5.47
C PRO A 69 7.60 -10.08 -6.04
N LEU A 70 8.38 -9.19 -5.42
CA LEU A 70 8.42 -7.78 -5.80
C LEU A 70 9.79 -7.39 -6.35
N GLN A 71 9.77 -6.47 -7.30
CA GLN A 71 10.96 -5.86 -7.87
C GLN A 71 10.74 -4.36 -8.12
N ARG A 72 11.83 -3.63 -8.41
CA ARG A 72 11.72 -2.23 -8.84
C ARG A 72 11.05 -2.15 -10.21
N ASP A 73 10.19 -1.17 -10.37
CA ASP A 73 9.77 -0.74 -11.70
C ASP A 73 10.87 0.13 -12.30
N HIS A 74 11.52 -0.39 -13.35
CA HIS A 74 12.62 0.32 -14.01
C HIS A 74 12.10 1.38 -14.99
N ARG A 75 10.81 1.34 -15.35
CA ARG A 75 10.18 2.35 -16.20
C ARG A 75 9.80 3.60 -15.40
N PHE A 76 9.40 3.40 -14.14
CA PHE A 76 8.92 4.45 -13.25
C PHE A 76 9.61 4.35 -11.87
N PRO A 77 10.92 4.65 -11.75
CA PRO A 77 11.55 4.74 -10.44
C PRO A 77 10.98 5.94 -9.64
N PRO A 78 10.81 5.84 -8.30
CA PRO A 78 11.30 4.79 -7.40
C PRO A 78 10.29 3.65 -7.13
N PHE A 79 9.26 3.48 -7.96
CA PHE A 79 8.18 2.54 -7.71
C PHE A 79 8.60 1.08 -7.81
N MET A 80 7.72 0.24 -7.27
CA MET A 80 7.82 -1.21 -7.16
C MET A 80 6.68 -1.86 -7.93
N ARG A 81 6.90 -3.06 -8.46
CA ARG A 81 5.88 -3.87 -9.15
C ARG A 81 6.05 -5.35 -8.81
N VAL A 82 5.02 -6.14 -9.10
CA VAL A 82 5.10 -7.61 -9.06
C VAL A 82 6.11 -8.09 -10.10
N ALA A 83 6.94 -9.05 -9.72
CA ALA A 83 7.87 -9.70 -10.61
C ALA A 83 7.20 -10.88 -11.32
N THR A 84 7.04 -10.73 -12.64
CA THR A 84 6.60 -11.74 -13.59
C THR A 84 7.71 -12.03 -14.61
N PRO A 85 7.70 -13.18 -15.30
CA PRO A 85 8.66 -13.46 -16.39
C PRO A 85 8.76 -12.31 -17.40
N LYS A 86 7.62 -11.73 -17.81
CA LYS A 86 7.57 -10.55 -18.69
C LYS A 86 8.29 -9.35 -18.08
N SER A 87 7.93 -8.95 -16.88
CA SER A 87 8.53 -7.79 -16.21
C SER A 87 10.03 -7.95 -15.93
N GLU A 88 10.47 -9.20 -15.73
CA GLU A 88 11.87 -9.52 -15.49
C GLU A 88 12.70 -9.41 -16.77
N HIS A 89 12.12 -9.83 -17.89
CA HIS A 89 12.69 -9.66 -19.22
C HIS A 89 12.77 -8.16 -19.58
N GLU A 90 11.69 -7.40 -19.38
CA GLU A 90 11.68 -5.94 -19.56
C GLU A 90 12.80 -5.25 -18.77
N ALA A 91 12.97 -5.63 -17.49
CA ALA A 91 14.04 -5.09 -16.65
C ALA A 91 15.45 -5.42 -17.16
N GLN A 92 15.66 -6.60 -17.74
CA GLN A 92 16.95 -6.97 -18.37
C GLN A 92 17.21 -6.10 -19.60
N GLN A 93 16.19 -5.86 -20.41
CA GLN A 93 16.28 -5.05 -21.62
C GLN A 93 16.62 -3.59 -21.28
N VAL A 94 15.91 -2.98 -20.34
CA VAL A 94 16.21 -1.60 -19.87
C VAL A 94 17.64 -1.47 -19.36
N VAL A 95 18.14 -2.45 -18.59
CA VAL A 95 19.51 -2.45 -18.09
C VAL A 95 20.54 -2.56 -19.23
N LYS A 96 20.25 -3.36 -20.25
CA LYS A 96 21.09 -3.48 -21.46
C LYS A 96 21.12 -2.17 -22.23
N ASP A 97 19.97 -1.54 -22.45
CA ASP A 97 19.84 -0.30 -23.21
C ASP A 97 20.54 0.87 -22.51
N LEU A 98 20.39 1.00 -21.19
CA LEU A 98 21.11 1.99 -20.40
C LEU A 98 22.64 1.79 -20.47
N LYS A 99 23.12 0.54 -20.41
CA LYS A 99 24.55 0.24 -20.58
C LYS A 99 25.06 0.64 -21.97
N ASN A 100 24.29 0.34 -23.02
CA ASN A 100 24.62 0.75 -24.39
C ASN A 100 24.65 2.28 -24.53
N ALA A 101 23.78 3.00 -23.80
CA ALA A 101 23.79 4.46 -23.72
C ALA A 101 24.91 5.04 -22.81
N GLY A 102 25.89 4.22 -22.39
CA GLY A 102 27.05 4.68 -21.62
C GLY A 102 26.83 4.82 -20.11
N TRP A 103 25.66 4.44 -19.59
CA TRP A 103 25.41 4.50 -18.14
C TRP A 103 26.27 3.49 -17.39
N LYS A 104 27.01 3.99 -16.40
CA LYS A 104 27.88 3.19 -15.53
C LYS A 104 27.13 2.77 -14.26
N LYS A 105 27.41 1.57 -13.75
CA LYS A 105 26.87 1.01 -12.49
C LYS A 105 25.35 0.72 -12.47
N ILE A 106 24.72 0.49 -13.63
CA ILE A 106 23.34 0.00 -13.71
C ILE A 106 23.30 -1.53 -13.53
N VAL A 107 22.59 -1.99 -12.50
CA VAL A 107 22.49 -3.41 -12.15
C VAL A 107 21.03 -3.79 -11.91
N LYS A 108 20.54 -4.82 -12.63
CA LYS A 108 19.26 -5.48 -12.30
C LYS A 108 19.42 -6.18 -10.95
N LYS A 109 18.65 -5.76 -9.95
CA LYS A 109 18.51 -6.55 -8.71
C LYS A 109 17.51 -7.67 -8.95
N LYS A 110 17.80 -8.86 -8.40
CA LYS A 110 16.85 -9.99 -8.44
C LYS A 110 15.54 -9.61 -7.73
N PRO A 111 14.39 -10.10 -8.22
CA PRO A 111 13.15 -10.03 -7.46
C PRO A 111 13.31 -10.58 -6.06
N LYS A 112 12.55 -10.03 -5.13
CA LYS A 112 12.58 -10.43 -3.73
C LYS A 112 11.26 -11.11 -3.38
N PRO A 113 11.30 -12.33 -2.78
CA PRO A 113 10.11 -12.94 -2.22
C PRO A 113 9.41 -11.98 -1.27
N SER A 114 8.09 -11.87 -1.43
CA SER A 114 7.24 -10.96 -0.66
C SER A 114 5.91 -11.63 -0.34
N LYS A 115 5.53 -11.59 0.93
CA LYS A 115 4.30 -12.22 1.42
C LYS A 115 3.58 -11.31 2.39
N THR A 116 2.28 -11.14 2.14
CA THR A 116 1.35 -10.38 2.99
C THR A 116 0.16 -11.29 3.28
N LEU A 117 -0.20 -11.45 4.55
CA LEU A 117 -1.49 -12.03 4.94
C LEU A 117 -2.51 -10.90 5.08
N PHE A 118 -3.76 -11.18 4.80
CA PHE A 118 -4.85 -10.24 5.05
C PHE A 118 -6.05 -10.92 5.69
N GLU A 119 -6.82 -10.14 6.44
CA GLU A 119 -8.12 -10.49 7.01
C GLU A 119 -9.08 -9.35 6.67
N VAL A 120 -10.29 -9.67 6.20
CA VAL A 120 -11.36 -8.68 6.00
C VAL A 120 -11.91 -8.32 7.37
N ILE A 121 -11.86 -7.04 7.72
CA ILE A 121 -12.49 -6.51 8.92
C ILE A 121 -13.95 -6.20 8.61
N GLU A 122 -14.18 -5.44 7.54
CA GLU A 122 -15.51 -4.96 7.18
C GLU A 122 -15.59 -4.61 5.69
N ARG A 123 -16.77 -4.77 5.10
CA ARG A 123 -17.12 -4.28 3.76
C ARG A 123 -18.11 -3.12 3.94
N GLU A 124 -17.64 -1.90 3.76
CA GLU A 124 -18.37 -0.68 4.11
C GLU A 124 -18.63 0.21 2.88
N TYR A 125 -19.37 1.29 3.07
CA TYR A 125 -19.59 2.31 2.04
C TYR A 125 -19.09 3.65 2.54
N VAL A 126 -18.37 4.38 1.67
CA VAL A 126 -18.09 5.80 1.88
C VAL A 126 -19.11 6.66 1.15
N TYR A 127 -19.44 7.82 1.72
CA TYR A 127 -20.51 8.68 1.23
C TYR A 127 -19.95 10.02 0.78
N CYS A 128 -20.25 10.40 -0.47
CA CYS A 128 -19.94 11.72 -0.99
C CYS A 128 -21.24 12.51 -1.16
N ASP A 129 -21.28 13.70 -0.57
CA ASP A 129 -22.31 14.68 -0.86
C ASP A 129 -22.05 15.24 -2.26
N GLY A 130 -23.03 15.09 -3.16
CA GLY A 130 -23.01 15.70 -4.47
C GLY A 130 -24.32 16.47 -4.72
N TYR A 131 -24.23 17.51 -5.56
CA TYR A 131 -25.39 18.06 -6.26
C TYR A 131 -25.37 17.46 -7.67
N ALA A 132 -26.44 16.79 -8.10
CA ALA A 132 -26.62 16.47 -9.51
C ALA A 132 -27.14 17.72 -10.23
N GLU A 133 -26.48 18.15 -11.31
CA GLU A 133 -27.09 19.07 -12.26
C GLU A 133 -28.00 18.25 -13.19
N VAL A 134 -29.30 18.48 -13.09
CA VAL A 134 -30.29 17.90 -14.01
C VAL A 134 -30.45 18.90 -15.15
N ASP A 135 -30.14 18.48 -16.37
CA ASP A 135 -30.28 19.32 -17.57
C ASP A 135 -31.76 19.38 -17.98
N GLU A 136 -32.46 20.41 -17.50
CA GLU A 136 -33.88 20.66 -17.78
C GLU A 136 -34.04 21.55 -19.02
N ASN A 137 -34.08 20.94 -20.20
CA ASN A 137 -34.92 21.50 -21.24
C ASN A 137 -36.39 21.22 -20.88
N LEU A 138 -37.02 22.10 -20.07
CA LEU A 138 -38.47 22.45 -20.01
C LEU A 138 -38.93 22.87 -18.60
N CYS A 139 -38.94 24.18 -18.35
CA CYS A 139 -39.90 24.93 -17.53
C CYS A 139 -40.34 24.39 -16.14
N GLY A 140 -39.70 24.83 -15.05
CA GLY A 140 -40.34 24.95 -13.73
C GLY A 140 -39.41 24.78 -12.53
N ALA A 141 -39.42 25.76 -11.61
CA ALA A 141 -38.89 25.75 -10.23
C ALA A 141 -37.84 24.68 -9.83
N LYS A 142 -36.59 25.14 -9.66
CA LYS A 142 -35.41 24.36 -9.25
C LYS A 142 -35.46 23.88 -7.78
N GLU A 143 -35.72 22.61 -7.53
CA GLU A 143 -35.33 21.96 -6.27
C GLU A 143 -34.08 21.10 -6.50
N LYS A 144 -32.93 21.54 -5.98
CA LYS A 144 -31.70 20.73 -5.96
C LYS A 144 -31.93 19.53 -5.04
N GLN A 145 -32.29 18.38 -5.59
CA GLN A 145 -32.34 17.14 -4.82
C GLN A 145 -30.91 16.66 -4.53
N ARG A 146 -30.57 16.55 -3.24
CA ARG A 146 -29.26 16.07 -2.77
C ARG A 146 -29.21 14.56 -2.94
N GLU A 147 -28.54 14.10 -4.00
CA GLU A 147 -28.28 12.66 -4.17
C GLU A 147 -27.00 12.28 -3.41
N VAL A 148 -27.13 11.40 -2.42
CA VAL A 148 -25.99 10.88 -1.66
C VAL A 148 -25.39 9.73 -2.45
N LYS A 149 -24.23 9.97 -3.09
CA LYS A 149 -23.47 8.90 -3.75
C LYS A 149 -22.74 8.06 -2.71
N ARG A 150 -22.85 6.74 -2.84
CA ARG A 150 -22.13 5.77 -2.00
C ARG A 150 -21.17 4.94 -2.83
N TYR A 151 -19.97 4.70 -2.29
CA TYR A 151 -18.93 3.92 -2.97
C TYR A 151 -18.47 2.77 -2.08
N PRO A 152 -18.44 1.52 -2.58
CA PRO A 152 -18.01 0.36 -1.80
C PRO A 152 -16.50 0.39 -1.54
N VAL A 153 -16.10 0.08 -0.32
CA VAL A 153 -14.71 -0.10 0.12
C VAL A 153 -14.60 -1.27 1.10
N THR A 154 -13.41 -1.85 1.23
CA THR A 154 -13.16 -2.92 2.20
C THR A 154 -12.08 -2.52 3.17
N ARG A 155 -12.32 -2.71 4.46
CA ARG A 155 -11.34 -2.53 5.52
C ARG A 155 -10.60 -3.84 5.75
N LEU A 156 -9.28 -3.79 5.66
CA LEU A 156 -8.40 -4.94 5.78
C LEU A 156 -7.46 -4.78 6.96
N LYS A 157 -7.26 -5.87 7.70
CA LYS A 157 -6.07 -6.07 8.51
C LYS A 157 -5.00 -6.71 7.65
N LEU A 158 -3.81 -6.12 7.57
CA LEU A 158 -2.70 -6.61 6.77
C LEU A 158 -1.51 -7.00 7.68
N THR A 159 -0.97 -8.19 7.47
CA THR A 159 0.19 -8.71 8.19
C THR A 159 1.34 -8.97 7.21
N PRO A 160 2.29 -8.03 7.05
CA PRO A 160 3.45 -8.22 6.17
C PRO A 160 4.45 -9.20 6.79
N ILE A 161 4.48 -10.43 6.28
CA ILE A 161 5.44 -11.48 6.65
C ILE A 161 6.86 -11.13 6.18
N THR A 162 6.96 -10.41 5.07
CA THR A 162 8.19 -9.78 4.58
C THR A 162 8.09 -8.25 4.71
N GLY A 163 9.22 -7.53 4.62
CA GLY A 163 9.24 -6.07 4.67
C GLY A 163 9.87 -5.45 3.43
N ARG A 164 9.21 -5.52 2.26
CA ARG A 164 9.69 -4.85 1.04
C ARG A 164 9.11 -3.43 0.94
N THR A 165 9.83 -2.57 0.23
CA THR A 165 9.36 -1.22 -0.12
C THR A 165 8.01 -1.31 -0.80
N HIS A 166 7.04 -0.49 -0.36
CA HIS A 166 5.68 -0.41 -0.91
C HIS A 166 4.91 -1.75 -0.94
N GLN A 167 5.32 -2.74 -0.16
CA GLN A 167 4.81 -4.11 -0.31
C GLN A 167 3.28 -4.20 -0.21
N LEU A 168 2.70 -3.59 0.84
CA LEU A 168 1.25 -3.65 1.07
C LEU A 168 0.48 -2.97 -0.06
N ARG A 169 0.95 -1.80 -0.49
CA ARG A 169 0.38 -0.99 -1.56
C ARG A 169 0.35 -1.74 -2.89
N VAL A 170 1.49 -2.29 -3.30
CA VAL A 170 1.61 -3.10 -4.52
C VAL A 170 0.77 -4.37 -4.44
N HIS A 171 0.77 -5.06 -3.30
CA HIS A 171 0.00 -6.28 -3.12
C HIS A 171 -1.51 -6.02 -3.23
N CYS A 172 -2.03 -4.98 -2.56
CA CYS A 172 -3.42 -4.56 -2.66
C CYS A 172 -3.80 -4.20 -4.10
N ALA A 173 -2.98 -3.39 -4.79
CA ALA A 173 -3.20 -3.08 -6.20
C ALA A 173 -3.16 -4.34 -7.09
N SER A 174 -2.27 -5.28 -6.82
CA SER A 174 -2.11 -6.52 -7.60
C SER A 174 -3.24 -7.54 -7.43
N ILE A 175 -4.10 -7.36 -6.43
CA ILE A 175 -5.34 -8.14 -6.28
C ILE A 175 -6.57 -7.34 -6.72
N GLY A 176 -6.39 -6.23 -7.45
CA GLY A 176 -7.50 -5.46 -8.00
C GLY A 176 -8.19 -4.51 -7.01
N HIS A 177 -7.67 -4.38 -5.79
CA HIS A 177 -8.21 -3.54 -4.73
C HIS A 177 -7.12 -2.60 -4.19
N PRO A 178 -6.72 -1.56 -4.94
CA PRO A 178 -5.72 -0.60 -4.47
C PRO A 178 -6.19 0.11 -3.21
N ILE A 179 -5.23 0.60 -2.42
CA ILE A 179 -5.52 1.34 -1.18
C ILE A 179 -6.15 2.68 -1.53
N LEU A 180 -7.23 3.04 -0.82
CA LEU A 180 -7.93 4.30 -1.00
C LEU A 180 -6.99 5.48 -0.73
N GLY A 181 -6.94 6.44 -1.66
CA GLY A 181 -6.08 7.61 -1.58
C GLY A 181 -4.59 7.32 -1.81
N ASP A 182 -4.21 6.13 -2.30
CA ASP A 182 -2.81 5.85 -2.67
C ASP A 182 -2.40 6.65 -3.92
N PRO A 183 -1.46 7.62 -3.82
CA PRO A 183 -1.10 8.50 -4.93
C PRO A 183 -0.20 7.82 -5.98
N ALA A 184 0.34 6.64 -5.68
CA ALA A 184 1.24 5.95 -6.61
C ALA A 184 0.58 4.72 -7.25
N TYR A 185 -0.08 3.87 -6.47
CA TYR A 185 -0.61 2.59 -6.93
C TYR A 185 -2.13 2.55 -7.14
N GLY A 186 -2.81 3.65 -6.81
CA GLY A 186 -4.19 3.88 -7.21
C GLY A 186 -4.31 4.24 -8.68
N ILE A 187 -5.55 4.44 -9.14
CA ILE A 187 -5.83 4.89 -10.50
C ILE A 187 -5.18 6.26 -10.77
N TYR A 188 -4.57 6.42 -11.95
CA TYR A 188 -3.75 7.58 -12.33
C TYR A 188 -2.57 7.91 -11.41
N GLY A 189 -2.17 6.97 -10.56
CA GLY A 189 -0.97 7.12 -9.76
C GLY A 189 0.29 7.11 -10.63
N GLU A 190 1.40 7.53 -10.04
CA GLU A 190 2.70 7.63 -10.72
C GLU A 190 3.34 6.27 -11.03
N ALA A 191 2.86 5.18 -10.43
CA ALA A 191 3.38 3.83 -10.65
C ALA A 191 2.57 3.07 -11.71
N SER A 192 3.11 1.94 -12.16
CA SER A 192 2.33 1.00 -12.98
C SER A 192 1.09 0.52 -12.20
N ALA A 193 -0.10 0.70 -12.80
CA ALA A 193 -1.37 0.24 -12.25
C ALA A 193 -1.39 -1.28 -12.01
N ASN A 194 -2.34 -1.76 -11.19
CA ASN A 194 -2.56 -3.19 -10.90
C ASN A 194 -1.31 -3.93 -10.42
N GLY A 195 -0.38 -3.24 -9.74
CA GLY A 195 0.90 -3.84 -9.34
C GLY A 195 1.82 -4.22 -10.52
N GLY A 196 1.58 -3.66 -11.71
CA GLY A 196 2.34 -3.91 -12.93
C GLY A 196 1.79 -5.04 -13.83
N PHE A 197 0.56 -5.50 -13.58
CA PHE A 197 -0.19 -6.38 -14.47
C PHE A 197 -0.97 -5.60 -15.52
N GLU A 198 -1.16 -6.22 -16.68
CA GLU A 198 -2.02 -5.69 -17.74
C GLU A 198 -3.49 -5.73 -17.32
N GLU A 199 -4.28 -4.80 -17.84
CA GLU A 199 -5.68 -4.66 -17.45
C GLU A 199 -6.54 -5.87 -17.83
N ASP A 200 -6.46 -6.34 -19.07
CA ASP A 200 -7.25 -7.46 -19.58
C ASP A 200 -7.04 -8.74 -18.74
N LEU A 201 -5.80 -8.97 -18.29
CA LEU A 201 -5.46 -10.11 -17.44
C LEU A 201 -6.15 -10.00 -16.07
N MET A 202 -6.25 -8.79 -15.53
CA MET A 202 -6.88 -8.56 -14.22
C MET A 202 -8.39 -8.71 -14.30
N ASP A 203 -9.02 -8.25 -15.39
CA ASP A 203 -10.45 -8.44 -15.64
C ASP A 203 -10.82 -9.93 -15.77
N GLU A 204 -9.94 -10.74 -16.37
CA GLU A 204 -10.13 -12.18 -16.45
C GLU A 204 -10.03 -12.88 -15.09
N LEU A 205 -9.01 -12.51 -14.29
CA LEU A 205 -8.67 -13.22 -13.06
C LEU A 205 -9.49 -12.78 -11.84
N ILE A 206 -9.87 -11.51 -11.76
CA ILE A 206 -10.46 -10.90 -10.57
C ILE A 206 -11.75 -10.18 -10.96
N ARG A 207 -12.82 -10.96 -11.09
CA ARG A 207 -14.14 -10.49 -11.54
C ARG A 207 -14.73 -9.39 -10.66
N ASP A 208 -14.38 -9.38 -9.39
CA ASP A 208 -14.83 -8.43 -8.37
C ASP A 208 -13.84 -7.28 -8.13
N ARG A 209 -12.82 -7.10 -8.97
CA ARG A 209 -11.87 -6.00 -8.83
C ARG A 209 -12.59 -4.64 -8.84
N ALA A 210 -12.03 -3.67 -8.15
CA ALA A 210 -12.55 -2.31 -8.20
C ALA A 210 -12.43 -1.77 -9.64
N SER A 211 -13.58 -1.50 -10.28
CA SER A 211 -13.60 -0.97 -11.64
C SER A 211 -12.87 0.38 -11.72
N ILE A 212 -12.35 0.73 -12.90
CA ILE A 212 -11.73 2.05 -13.12
C ILE A 212 -12.67 3.17 -12.66
N ASN A 213 -13.93 3.15 -13.09
CA ASN A 213 -14.91 4.19 -12.72
C ASN A 213 -15.10 4.31 -11.21
N LEU A 214 -15.11 3.19 -10.48
CA LEU A 214 -15.17 3.19 -9.03
C LEU A 214 -13.91 3.81 -8.41
N GLN A 215 -12.73 3.39 -8.85
CA GLN A 215 -11.47 3.93 -8.36
C GLN A 215 -11.37 5.45 -8.62
N LEU A 216 -11.83 5.92 -9.78
CA LEU A 216 -11.90 7.35 -10.11
C LEU A 216 -12.80 8.12 -9.15
N SER A 217 -14.00 7.59 -8.90
CA SER A 217 -14.96 8.19 -7.98
C SER A 217 -14.43 8.26 -6.55
N LEU A 218 -13.74 7.19 -6.11
CA LEU A 218 -13.12 7.10 -4.80
C LEU A 218 -11.90 8.03 -4.65
N ASN A 219 -11.12 8.22 -5.71
CA ASN A 219 -10.01 9.17 -5.71
C ASN A 219 -10.53 10.61 -5.55
N GLU A 220 -11.61 10.96 -6.25
CA GLU A 220 -12.24 12.27 -6.09
C GLU A 220 -12.83 12.46 -4.69
N TYR A 221 -13.51 11.44 -4.16
CA TYR A 221 -13.95 11.42 -2.77
C TYR A 221 -12.79 11.69 -1.80
N ALA A 222 -11.66 10.99 -1.95
CA ALA A 222 -10.50 11.15 -1.08
C ALA A 222 -9.96 12.58 -1.15
N LYS A 223 -9.85 13.17 -2.34
CA LYS A 223 -9.42 14.57 -2.52
C LYS A 223 -10.36 15.56 -1.83
N VAL A 224 -11.67 15.43 -2.02
CA VAL A 224 -12.69 16.30 -1.40
C VAL A 224 -12.65 16.22 0.12
N LYS A 225 -12.39 15.03 0.67
CA LYS A 225 -12.27 14.82 2.13
C LYS A 225 -10.89 15.20 2.68
N GLY A 226 -9.94 15.62 1.84
CA GLY A 226 -8.54 15.85 2.25
C GLY A 226 -7.89 14.57 2.79
N GLN A 227 -8.38 13.40 2.36
CA GLN A 227 -7.99 12.12 2.87
C GLN A 227 -6.70 11.66 2.20
N VAL A 228 -5.67 11.44 3.02
CA VAL A 228 -4.42 10.80 2.60
C VAL A 228 -4.61 9.30 2.41
N MET A 229 -3.55 8.62 1.98
CA MET A 229 -3.55 7.16 1.81
C MET A 229 -4.05 6.44 3.08
N CYS A 230 -5.10 5.63 2.90
CA CYS A 230 -5.74 4.88 3.98
C CYS A 230 -4.95 3.61 4.31
N LEU A 231 -3.71 3.79 4.78
CA LEU A 231 -2.84 2.74 5.29
C LEU A 231 -2.20 3.19 6.60
N HIS A 232 -2.38 2.38 7.64
CA HIS A 232 -1.95 2.70 9.00
C HIS A 232 -1.19 1.55 9.64
N ALA A 233 0.00 1.81 10.18
CA ALA A 233 0.75 0.89 11.02
C ALA A 233 0.12 0.83 12.43
N ARG A 234 -0.92 0.00 12.56
CA ARG A 234 -1.80 -0.08 13.73
C ARG A 234 -1.15 -0.70 14.96
N GLU A 235 -0.38 -1.77 14.78
CA GLU A 235 0.15 -2.53 15.90
C GLU A 235 1.54 -3.12 15.60
N LEU A 236 2.44 -3.00 16.57
CA LEU A 236 3.82 -3.49 16.49
C LEU A 236 4.13 -4.32 17.75
N HIS A 237 4.51 -5.59 17.52
CA HIS A 237 5.01 -6.47 18.56
C HIS A 237 6.52 -6.61 18.37
N VAL A 238 7.28 -6.51 19.44
CA VAL A 238 8.73 -6.72 19.41
C VAL A 238 9.24 -7.16 20.78
N LYS A 239 10.31 -7.96 20.82
CA LYS A 239 11.04 -8.23 22.06
C LYS A 239 11.88 -7.01 22.45
N HIS A 240 11.81 -6.57 23.70
CA HIS A 240 12.66 -5.50 24.21
C HIS A 240 14.14 -5.87 24.00
N PRO A 241 14.99 -4.97 23.47
CA PRO A 241 16.32 -5.34 22.97
C PRO A 241 17.32 -5.77 24.05
N GLU A 242 17.01 -5.52 25.33
CA GLU A 242 17.86 -5.88 26.47
C GLU A 242 17.20 -6.93 27.36
N THR A 243 16.06 -6.61 27.97
CA THR A 243 15.30 -7.53 28.85
C THR A 243 14.66 -8.72 28.13
N ARG A 244 14.50 -8.68 26.80
CA ARG A 244 13.82 -9.70 25.98
C ARG A 244 12.33 -9.89 26.26
N GLU A 245 11.73 -9.06 27.12
CA GLU A 245 10.29 -9.05 27.36
C GLU A 245 9.50 -8.69 26.10
N SER A 246 8.30 -9.24 25.96
CA SER A 246 7.44 -8.93 24.82
C SER A 246 6.77 -7.57 25.01
N LEU A 247 6.94 -6.68 24.03
CA LEU A 247 6.31 -5.37 23.98
C LEU A 247 5.27 -5.33 22.87
N VAL A 248 4.14 -4.68 23.16
CA VAL A 248 3.05 -4.47 22.20
C VAL A 248 2.69 -2.99 22.20
N PHE A 249 2.77 -2.37 21.02
CA PHE A 249 2.37 -0.99 20.78
C PHE A 249 1.16 -0.97 19.87
N LYS A 250 0.16 -0.13 20.18
CA LYS A 250 -1.08 0.02 19.41
C LYS A 250 -1.39 1.50 19.17
N HIS A 251 -1.86 1.81 17.98
CA HIS A 251 -2.36 3.12 17.60
C HIS A 251 -3.52 2.95 16.60
N PRO A 252 -4.68 3.58 16.80
CA PRO A 252 -5.81 3.47 15.88
C PRO A 252 -5.60 4.32 14.61
N PRO A 253 -6.15 3.91 13.45
CA PRO A 253 -6.17 4.75 12.25
C PRO A 253 -7.10 5.96 12.44
N THR A 254 -6.90 6.99 11.60
CA THR A 254 -7.75 8.19 11.56
C THR A 254 -8.83 8.13 10.47
N PHE A 255 -8.93 7.00 9.77
CA PHE A 255 -9.85 6.73 8.65
C PHE A 255 -10.67 5.47 8.92
#